data_AF-A0A4Y6PV23-F1
#
_entry.id   AF-A0A4Y6PV23-F1
#
_cell.length_a   1.000
_cell.length_b   1.000
_cell.length_c   1.000
_cell.angle_alpha   90.00
_cell.angle_beta   90.00
_cell.angle_gamma   90.00
#
_symmetry.space_group_name_H-M   'P 1'
#
loop_
_entity.id
_entity.type
_entity.pdbx_description
1 polymer ?
#
loop_
_entity_poly.entity_id
_entity_poly.type
_entity_poly.pdbx_seq_one_letter_code
_entity_poly.pdbx_strand_id
1 'polypeptide(L)'
;MRFYLMLVLFAAALVATGCDLNRHTGEHGQIVFEYYSLEDHTNFNKPIIEGGRVELFLYEVGDEAPLDVIAATSLAPDTAVVDGHVANLVVVHGLAPGRARFEVRAVDEDGEVHVDTLAMRVDRARTIRMYGDDASVFNGASDSSDTHIAMAKLAAETHLMDEEDWEDDEDDEDEDDAVQRLTFETGDRVEIPWTRYSATGEPLIGYGAYPIAIDPPNAAKLHDRLTDDDAFTLFMPEEPQTFEVVPAAGYEGDRLVIEVVEEDIVEETAEHIDRLGTKLAQRLGMRAPRELRLDNQSPHERSTSTLAPLIEPAADAHLNGLLHLLALWLITGLLGALAVWRKFARADAGFRQ
;
A
#
# COMPACT_ATOMS: atom_id res chain seq x y z
N MET A 1 -11.26 -38.13 8.33
CA MET A 1 -10.13 -37.77 9.23
C MET A 1 -8.92 -37.20 8.48
N ARG A 2 -8.41 -37.82 7.40
CA ARG A 2 -7.23 -37.29 6.66
C ARG A 2 -7.44 -35.92 5.98
N PHE A 3 -8.63 -35.63 5.46
CA PHE A 3 -8.95 -34.32 4.85
C PHE A 3 -9.03 -33.17 5.88
N TYR A 4 -9.52 -33.42 7.09
CA TYR A 4 -9.60 -32.41 8.15
C TYR A 4 -8.23 -32.06 8.73
N LEU A 5 -7.32 -33.04 8.83
CA LEU A 5 -5.94 -32.78 9.27
C LEU A 5 -5.16 -31.93 8.24
N MET A 6 -5.42 -32.14 6.94
CA MET A 6 -4.78 -31.36 5.89
C MET A 6 -5.33 -29.93 5.81
N LEU A 7 -6.64 -29.73 6.03
CA LEU A 7 -7.25 -28.40 6.09
C LEU A 7 -6.79 -27.58 7.31
N VAL A 8 -6.62 -28.22 8.47
CA VAL A 8 -6.09 -27.58 9.69
C VAL A 8 -4.61 -27.22 9.53
N LEU A 9 -3.79 -28.07 8.87
CA LEU A 9 -2.40 -27.76 8.56
C LEU A 9 -2.26 -26.62 7.54
N PHE A 10 -3.16 -26.53 6.56
CA PHE A 10 -3.15 -25.45 5.56
C PHE A 10 -3.62 -24.12 6.16
N ALA A 11 -4.64 -24.13 7.03
CA ALA A 11 -5.08 -22.95 7.76
C ALA A 11 -4.06 -22.47 8.80
N ALA A 12 -3.32 -23.38 9.45
CA ALA A 12 -2.22 -23.02 10.35
C ALA A 12 -0.99 -22.46 9.59
N ALA A 13 -0.75 -22.89 8.36
CA ALA A 13 0.32 -22.35 7.51
C ALA A 13 0.00 -20.93 6.99
N LEU A 14 -1.29 -20.60 6.80
CA LEU A 14 -1.75 -19.28 6.33
C LEU A 14 -1.79 -18.20 7.42
N VAL A 15 -1.78 -18.58 8.71
CA VAL A 15 -1.70 -17.61 9.84
C VAL A 15 -0.24 -17.30 10.22
N ALA A 16 0.72 -18.05 9.65
CA ALA A 16 2.14 -17.87 9.89
C ALA A 16 2.84 -17.01 8.83
N THR A 17 2.11 -16.38 7.91
CA THR A 17 2.62 -15.19 7.21
C THR A 17 2.49 -14.03 8.17
N GLY A 18 3.35 -14.03 9.18
CA GLY A 18 3.50 -12.92 10.12
C GLY A 18 3.66 -11.66 9.29
N CYS A 19 2.82 -10.67 9.55
CA CYS A 19 3.15 -9.32 9.10
C CYS A 19 4.50 -9.01 9.74
N ASP A 20 5.50 -8.81 8.89
CA ASP A 20 6.90 -8.67 9.27
C ASP A 20 7.09 -7.30 9.93
N LEU A 21 6.79 -7.23 11.23
CA LEU A 21 6.81 -6.01 12.02
C LEU A 21 8.20 -5.80 12.65
N ASN A 22 8.73 -4.58 12.56
CA ASN A 22 9.96 -4.23 13.26
C ASN A 22 9.62 -3.97 14.72
N ARG A 23 10.11 -4.81 15.63
CA ARG A 23 9.81 -4.74 17.06
C ARG A 23 11.05 -4.59 17.92
N HIS A 24 10.97 -3.78 18.97
CA HIS A 24 12.03 -3.58 19.95
C HIS A 24 11.47 -3.38 21.34
N THR A 25 11.98 -4.13 22.31
CA THR A 25 11.68 -3.91 23.72
C THR A 25 12.51 -2.74 24.25
N GLY A 26 11.89 -1.79 24.92
CA GLY A 26 12.56 -0.64 25.51
C GLY A 26 13.61 -1.00 26.57
N GLU A 27 14.44 -0.02 26.94
CA GLU A 27 15.57 -0.20 27.86
C GLU A 27 15.18 -0.74 29.25
N HIS A 28 13.96 -0.48 29.71
CA HIS A 28 13.42 -0.95 30.98
C HIS A 28 12.66 -2.28 30.89
N GLY A 29 12.40 -2.78 29.68
CA GLY A 29 11.76 -4.06 29.48
C GLY A 29 10.26 -4.07 29.77
N GLN A 30 9.60 -2.92 29.72
CA GLN A 30 8.17 -2.78 30.03
C GLN A 30 7.31 -2.59 28.79
N ILE A 31 7.85 -1.93 27.76
CA ILE A 31 7.11 -1.57 26.54
C ILE A 31 7.81 -2.17 25.32
N VAL A 32 7.03 -2.78 24.42
CA VAL A 32 7.44 -3.13 23.06
C VAL A 32 7.05 -1.99 22.14
N PHE A 33 8.05 -1.45 21.44
CA PHE A 33 7.90 -0.47 20.37
C PHE A 33 7.87 -1.19 19.04
N GLU A 34 6.97 -0.79 18.16
CA GLU A 34 6.76 -1.40 16.86
C GLU A 34 6.56 -0.33 15.78
N TYR A 35 7.09 -0.55 14.58
CA TYR A 35 6.74 0.25 13.41
C TYR A 35 6.68 -0.62 12.15
N TYR A 36 5.94 -0.13 11.15
CA TYR A 36 5.83 -0.77 9.84
C TYR A 36 6.96 -0.32 8.92
N SER A 37 7.59 -1.27 8.23
CA SER A 37 8.59 -1.02 7.19
C SER A 37 8.63 -2.26 6.30
N LEU A 38 8.48 -2.10 4.99
CA LEU A 38 8.60 -3.22 4.05
C LEU A 38 10.04 -3.72 3.93
N GLU A 39 11.01 -2.85 4.19
CA GLU A 39 12.40 -3.23 4.18
C GLU A 39 12.78 -3.98 5.46
N ASP A 40 13.78 -4.87 5.39
CA ASP A 40 14.45 -5.58 6.50
C ASP A 40 13.73 -5.50 7.86
N HIS A 41 12.81 -6.44 8.09
CA HIS A 41 12.01 -6.54 9.31
C HIS A 41 12.80 -7.02 10.54
N THR A 42 14.07 -7.39 10.35
CA THR A 42 14.93 -7.86 11.43
C THR A 42 15.72 -6.73 12.08
N ASN A 43 15.72 -5.54 11.46
CA ASN A 43 16.48 -4.39 11.91
C ASN A 43 15.56 -3.24 12.34
N PHE A 44 15.22 -3.21 13.63
CA PHE A 44 14.51 -2.09 14.24
C PHE A 44 15.33 -0.78 14.27
N ASN A 45 16.67 -0.88 14.24
CA ASN A 45 17.55 0.27 14.49
C ASN A 45 17.81 1.14 13.25
N LYS A 46 16.91 1.09 12.27
CA LYS A 46 17.02 1.91 11.06
C LYS A 46 16.93 3.40 11.41
N PRO A 47 17.78 4.24 10.81
CA PRO A 47 17.70 5.67 10.97
C PRO A 47 16.43 6.25 10.35
N ILE A 48 15.80 7.19 11.06
CA ILE A 48 14.75 8.05 10.52
C ILE A 48 15.40 9.05 9.56
N ILE A 49 14.83 9.27 8.37
CA ILE A 49 15.27 10.32 7.47
C ILE A 49 15.07 11.70 8.09
N GLU A 50 16.03 12.60 7.93
CA GLU A 50 15.92 14.02 8.30
C GLU A 50 14.68 14.66 7.64
N GLY A 51 13.80 15.25 8.44
CA GLY A 51 12.51 15.80 8.04
C GLY A 51 11.37 14.78 7.98
N GLY A 52 11.65 13.49 8.16
CA GLY A 52 10.68 12.41 8.08
C GLY A 52 10.02 12.10 9.43
N ARG A 53 8.88 11.39 9.37
CA ARG A 53 8.11 10.94 10.53
C ARG A 53 7.99 9.44 10.59
N VAL A 54 8.03 8.87 11.78
CA VAL A 54 7.78 7.45 12.04
C VAL A 54 6.66 7.30 13.06
N GLU A 55 5.79 6.35 12.79
CA GLU A 55 4.68 5.94 13.65
C GLU A 55 5.10 4.73 14.47
N LEU A 56 5.15 4.91 15.80
CA LEU A 56 5.52 3.89 16.77
C LEU A 56 4.27 3.39 17.51
N PHE A 57 3.96 2.11 17.38
CA PHE A 57 2.93 1.42 18.12
C PHE A 57 3.51 0.83 19.41
N LEU A 58 2.76 0.94 20.50
CA LEU A 58 3.18 0.51 21.83
C LEU A 58 2.34 -0.66 22.32
N TYR A 59 3.03 -1.68 22.82
CA TYR A 59 2.44 -2.88 23.39
C TYR A 59 3.11 -3.26 24.70
N GLU A 60 2.39 -3.98 25.56
CA GLU A 60 2.93 -4.55 26.79
C GLU A 60 3.84 -5.74 26.47
N VAL A 61 4.91 -5.88 27.26
CA VAL A 61 5.83 -7.01 27.16
C VAL A 61 5.16 -8.28 27.69
N GLY A 62 4.91 -9.24 26.80
CA GLY A 62 4.54 -10.60 27.16
C GLY A 62 3.20 -11.04 26.58
N ASP A 63 2.14 -10.27 26.82
CA ASP A 63 0.80 -10.53 26.28
C ASP A 63 0.51 -9.76 24.98
N GLU A 64 1.35 -8.78 24.65
CA GLU A 64 1.27 -7.93 23.46
C GLU A 64 -0.03 -7.12 23.41
N ALA A 65 -0.63 -6.81 24.56
CA ALA A 65 -1.77 -5.92 24.65
C ALA A 65 -1.36 -4.48 24.27
N PRO A 66 -2.17 -3.75 23.48
CA PRO A 66 -1.86 -2.36 23.15
C PRO A 66 -1.93 -1.48 24.41
N LEU A 67 -0.95 -0.59 24.58
CA LEU A 67 -0.87 0.33 25.70
C LEU A 67 -1.37 1.73 25.33
N ASP A 68 -2.24 2.33 26.12
CA ASP A 68 -2.69 3.71 25.92
C ASP A 68 -1.61 4.72 26.34
N VAL A 69 -1.11 5.53 25.41
CA VAL A 69 -0.05 6.51 25.66
C VAL A 69 -0.58 7.68 26.49
N ILE A 70 0.02 7.89 27.67
CA ILE A 70 -0.25 9.03 28.55
C ILE A 70 0.63 10.22 28.15
N ALA A 71 1.92 9.98 27.94
CA ALA A 71 2.90 11.00 27.58
C ALA A 71 4.10 10.38 26.86
N ALA A 72 4.63 11.11 25.88
CA ALA A 72 5.89 10.78 25.23
C ALA A 72 6.73 12.06 25.09
N THR A 73 8.03 11.98 25.33
CA THR A 73 8.93 13.16 25.30
C THR A 73 10.29 12.78 24.74
N SER A 74 10.85 13.64 23.89
CA SER A 74 12.23 13.51 23.43
C SER A 74 13.21 14.09 24.45
N LEU A 75 14.27 13.33 24.75
CA LEU A 75 15.41 13.76 25.54
C LEU A 75 16.49 14.45 24.68
N ALA A 76 16.30 14.51 23.36
CA ALA A 76 17.19 15.16 22.41
C ALA A 76 16.39 15.93 21.34
N PRO A 77 15.67 17.01 21.74
CA PRO A 77 14.71 17.71 20.88
C PRO A 77 15.35 18.41 19.67
N ASP A 78 16.66 18.64 19.67
CA ASP A 78 17.37 19.19 18.50
C ASP A 78 17.59 18.13 17.40
N THR A 79 17.55 16.85 17.75
CA THR A 79 17.73 15.71 16.82
C THR A 79 16.39 15.19 16.34
N ALA A 80 15.45 14.93 17.26
CA ALA A 80 14.13 14.42 16.97
C ALA A 80 13.13 14.84 18.04
N VAL A 81 11.88 15.02 17.67
CA VAL A 81 10.79 15.41 18.58
C VAL A 81 9.63 14.43 18.50
N VAL A 82 8.80 14.42 19.55
CA VAL A 82 7.50 13.75 19.51
C VAL A 82 6.49 14.76 18.96
N ASP A 83 6.00 14.52 17.75
CA ASP A 83 5.03 15.39 17.06
C ASP A 83 3.62 15.24 17.68
N GLY A 84 3.30 14.06 18.21
CA GLY A 84 2.03 13.79 18.88
C GLY A 84 1.85 12.31 19.26
N HIS A 85 0.72 11.99 19.90
CA HIS A 85 0.32 10.62 20.20
C HIS A 85 -1.22 10.47 20.21
N VAL A 86 -1.72 9.27 19.95
CA VAL A 86 -3.14 8.91 20.01
C VAL A 86 -3.28 7.43 20.34
N ALA A 87 -4.09 7.07 21.35
CA ALA A 87 -4.21 5.68 21.83
C ALA A 87 -2.81 5.06 22.05
N ASN A 88 -2.49 3.95 21.39
CA ASN A 88 -1.19 3.27 21.45
C ASN A 88 -0.15 3.74 20.43
N LEU A 89 -0.38 4.85 19.74
CA LEU A 89 0.48 5.39 18.68
C LEU A 89 1.25 6.63 19.14
N VAL A 90 2.56 6.68 18.88
CA VAL A 90 3.42 7.86 19.02
C VAL A 90 4.01 8.23 17.66
N VAL A 91 3.95 9.51 17.29
CA VAL A 91 4.60 10.02 16.07
C VAL A 91 5.91 10.71 16.44
N VAL A 92 7.02 10.21 15.89
CA VAL A 92 8.36 10.78 16.05
C VAL A 92 8.77 11.47 14.76
N HIS A 93 9.29 12.69 14.85
CA HIS A 93 9.78 13.48 13.72
C HIS A 93 11.28 13.68 13.84
N GLY A 94 12.05 13.21 12.85
CA GLY A 94 13.48 13.43 12.76
C GLY A 94 13.78 14.84 12.25
N LEU A 95 14.53 15.64 13.02
CA LEU A 95 14.82 17.03 12.70
C LEU A 95 16.23 17.24 12.15
N ALA A 96 17.22 16.55 12.71
CA ALA A 96 18.62 16.67 12.33
C ALA A 96 19.36 15.35 12.56
N PRO A 97 20.42 15.05 11.77
CA PRO A 97 21.20 13.83 11.93
C PRO A 97 21.79 13.70 13.34
N GLY A 98 21.65 12.52 13.94
CA GLY A 98 22.14 12.25 15.29
C GLY A 98 21.44 11.08 15.97
N ARG A 99 21.64 10.97 17.28
CA ARG A 99 20.94 10.01 18.14
C ARG A 99 19.92 10.74 18.99
N ALA A 100 18.73 10.17 19.10
CA ALA A 100 17.68 10.64 19.97
C ALA A 100 17.26 9.54 20.94
N ARG A 101 16.85 9.94 22.14
CA ARG A 101 16.23 9.07 23.13
C ARG A 101 14.85 9.63 23.45
N PHE A 102 13.88 8.75 23.62
CA PHE A 102 12.51 9.10 23.97
C PHE A 102 12.15 8.42 25.28
N GLU A 103 11.47 9.12 26.16
CA GLU A 103 10.79 8.55 27.32
C GLU A 103 9.30 8.46 27.01
N VAL A 104 8.71 7.28 27.20
CA VAL A 104 7.29 7.05 26.99
C VAL A 104 6.65 6.46 28.23
N ARG A 105 5.49 7.01 28.57
CA ARG A 105 4.63 6.59 29.67
C ARG A 105 3.29 6.17 29.08
N ALA A 106 2.90 4.93 29.32
CA ALA A 106 1.66 4.36 28.82
C ALA A 106 0.93 3.59 29.92
N VAL A 107 -0.34 3.27 29.70
CA VAL A 107 -1.20 2.56 30.65
C VAL A 107 -1.86 1.37 29.97
N ASP A 108 -1.96 0.25 30.68
CA ASP A 108 -2.68 -0.92 30.20
C ASP A 108 -4.19 -0.87 30.51
N GLU A 109 -4.91 -1.94 30.17
CA GLU A 109 -6.35 -2.04 30.41
C GLU A 109 -6.74 -2.05 31.90
N ASP A 110 -5.83 -2.47 32.79
CA ASP A 110 -6.02 -2.55 34.23
C ASP A 110 -5.69 -1.22 34.94
N GLY A 111 -5.10 -0.26 34.22
CA GLY A 111 -4.72 1.05 34.74
C GLY A 111 -3.31 1.09 35.33
N GLU A 112 -2.50 0.04 35.14
CA GLU A 112 -1.10 0.03 35.55
C GLU A 112 -0.25 0.83 34.55
N VAL A 113 0.66 1.65 35.10
CA VAL A 113 1.47 2.60 34.32
C VAL A 113 2.83 2.00 34.03
N HIS A 114 3.14 1.90 32.74
CA HIS A 114 4.41 1.44 32.21
C HIS A 114 5.25 2.64 31.78
N VAL A 115 6.54 2.61 32.08
CA VAL A 115 7.49 3.67 31.69
C VAL A 115 8.72 3.04 31.07
N ASP A 116 9.03 3.45 29.85
CA ASP A 116 10.19 2.92 29.13
C ASP A 116 10.90 4.01 28.32
N THR A 117 12.11 3.68 27.85
CA THR A 117 12.88 4.53 26.94
C THR A 117 13.26 3.79 25.68
N LEU A 118 13.25 4.53 24.57
CA LEU A 118 13.65 4.07 23.25
C LEU A 118 14.77 4.95 22.70
N ALA A 119 15.79 4.36 22.10
CA ALA A 119 16.82 5.08 21.35
C ALA A 119 16.59 4.89 19.85
N MET A 120 16.63 5.98 19.08
CA MET A 120 16.61 5.94 17.62
C MET A 120 17.68 6.85 17.04
N ARG A 121 17.97 6.66 15.76
CA ARG A 121 18.87 7.51 14.98
C ARG A 121 18.06 8.33 13.98
N VAL A 122 18.56 9.52 13.68
CA VAL A 122 18.15 10.32 12.53
C VAL A 122 19.36 10.44 11.63
N ASP A 123 19.16 10.34 10.32
CA ASP A 123 20.24 10.49 9.34
C ASP A 123 19.74 11.19 8.07
N ARG A 124 20.67 11.69 7.27
CA ARG A 124 20.36 12.35 5.99
C ARG A 124 20.43 11.34 4.85
N ALA A 125 19.42 11.38 3.98
CA ALA A 125 19.50 10.64 2.71
C ALA A 125 20.66 11.15 1.85
N ARG A 126 21.38 10.22 1.25
CA ARG A 126 22.43 10.49 0.27
C ARG A 126 22.06 9.96 -1.10
N THR A 127 21.52 8.75 -1.14
CA THR A 127 21.15 8.07 -2.38
C THR A 127 19.66 7.74 -2.36
N ILE A 128 18.98 8.00 -3.47
CA ILE A 128 17.56 7.71 -3.68
C ILE A 128 17.46 6.66 -4.78
N ARG A 129 16.79 5.54 -4.50
CA ARG A 129 16.46 4.54 -5.52
C ARG A 129 14.97 4.54 -5.77
N MET A 130 14.56 4.55 -7.03
CA MET A 130 13.16 4.61 -7.45
C MET A 130 12.86 3.43 -8.37
N TYR A 131 11.83 2.68 -8.02
CA TYR A 131 11.46 1.45 -8.70
C TYR A 131 10.29 1.72 -9.65
N GLY A 132 10.58 2.36 -10.78
CA GLY A 132 9.57 2.73 -11.77
C GLY A 132 8.84 1.51 -12.36
N ASP A 133 9.53 0.39 -12.51
CA ASP A 133 8.94 -0.88 -12.99
C ASP A 133 7.87 -1.47 -12.04
N ASP A 134 7.88 -1.03 -10.78
CA ASP A 134 6.92 -1.42 -9.73
C ASP A 134 5.90 -0.31 -9.45
N ALA A 135 5.86 0.74 -10.28
CA ALA A 135 4.88 1.81 -10.13
C ALA A 135 3.44 1.29 -10.31
N SER A 136 2.53 1.78 -9.48
CA SER A 136 1.11 1.39 -9.49
C SER A 136 0.20 2.61 -9.65
N VAL A 137 -0.92 2.43 -10.36
CA VAL A 137 -1.92 3.48 -10.60
C VAL A 137 -3.12 3.24 -9.69
N PHE A 138 -3.44 4.25 -8.87
CA PHE A 138 -4.60 4.28 -7.99
C PHE A 138 -5.78 4.97 -8.66
N ASN A 139 -6.58 4.20 -9.38
CA ASN A 139 -7.86 4.70 -9.86
C ASN A 139 -8.84 4.73 -8.69
N GLY A 140 -9.07 5.92 -8.14
CA GLY A 140 -10.01 6.17 -7.03
C GLY A 140 -11.47 5.78 -7.33
N ALA A 141 -11.75 5.26 -8.53
CA ALA A 141 -12.94 4.51 -8.86
C ALA A 141 -12.70 3.02 -8.54
N SER A 142 -13.24 2.59 -7.40
CA SER A 142 -13.55 1.20 -7.05
C SER A 142 -13.69 0.27 -8.28
N ASP A 143 -12.74 -0.66 -8.46
CA ASP A 143 -12.74 -1.78 -9.42
C ASP A 143 -12.82 -1.44 -10.92
N SER A 144 -11.69 -1.45 -11.66
CA SER A 144 -11.58 -2.19 -12.95
C SER A 144 -10.24 -2.12 -13.74
N SER A 145 -9.18 -1.42 -13.33
CA SER A 145 -8.08 -1.08 -14.27
C SER A 145 -6.70 -1.73 -14.06
N ASP A 146 -6.57 -2.82 -13.29
CA ASP A 146 -5.30 -3.59 -13.16
C ASP A 146 -4.74 -4.13 -14.50
N THR A 147 -5.44 -3.93 -15.61
CA THR A 147 -5.08 -4.51 -16.92
C THR A 147 -4.20 -3.59 -17.78
N HIS A 148 -4.11 -2.29 -17.50
CA HIS A 148 -3.43 -1.34 -18.39
C HIS A 148 -1.91 -1.24 -18.17
N ILE A 149 -1.43 -1.32 -16.92
CA ILE A 149 0.02 -1.26 -16.62
C ILE A 149 0.76 -2.49 -17.18
N ALA A 150 0.11 -3.66 -17.17
CA ALA A 150 0.68 -4.90 -17.71
C ALA A 150 0.93 -4.84 -19.24
N MET A 151 0.19 -4.02 -19.98
CA MET A 151 0.33 -3.90 -21.45
C MET A 151 1.55 -3.08 -21.87
N ALA A 152 1.91 -2.03 -21.13
CA ALA A 152 3.12 -1.23 -21.42
C ALA A 152 4.40 -2.07 -21.19
N LYS A 153 4.41 -2.89 -20.14
CA LYS A 153 5.48 -3.86 -19.85
C LYS A 153 5.63 -4.91 -20.96
N LEU A 154 4.50 -5.45 -21.46
CA LEU A 154 4.51 -6.44 -22.54
C LEU A 154 5.01 -5.85 -23.87
N ALA A 155 4.73 -4.58 -24.16
CA ALA A 155 5.16 -3.91 -25.39
C ALA A 155 6.68 -3.62 -25.41
N ALA A 156 7.30 -3.40 -24.24
CA ALA A 156 8.74 -3.26 -24.12
C ALA A 156 9.47 -4.62 -24.22
N GLU A 157 8.91 -5.68 -23.64
CA GLU A 157 9.52 -7.02 -23.62
C GLU A 157 9.36 -7.78 -24.95
N THR A 158 8.33 -7.48 -25.76
CA THR A 158 8.07 -8.20 -27.02
C THR A 158 9.02 -7.85 -28.18
N HIS A 159 10.00 -6.95 -27.97
CA HIS A 159 11.01 -6.62 -28.98
C HIS A 159 12.37 -7.32 -28.78
N LEU A 160 12.51 -8.22 -27.80
CA LEU A 160 13.79 -8.85 -27.44
C LEU A 160 13.82 -10.39 -27.55
N MET A 161 12.78 -11.03 -28.10
CA MET A 161 12.71 -12.50 -28.20
C MET A 161 12.97 -13.08 -29.61
N ASP A 162 13.87 -12.48 -30.39
CA ASP A 162 14.39 -13.12 -31.60
C ASP A 162 15.86 -13.58 -31.39
N GLU A 163 15.98 -14.90 -31.24
CA GLU A 163 17.11 -15.78 -31.60
C GLU A 163 18.36 -15.81 -30.71
N GLU A 164 18.33 -16.78 -29.77
CA GLU A 164 19.35 -17.83 -29.55
C GLU A 164 20.81 -17.52 -29.95
N ASP A 165 21.62 -17.04 -29.01
CA ASP A 165 23.03 -17.46 -28.86
C ASP A 165 23.47 -17.26 -27.41
N TRP A 166 23.52 -18.35 -26.65
CA TRP A 166 23.96 -18.37 -25.25
C TRP A 166 25.49 -18.55 -25.17
N GLU A 167 26.26 -17.68 -25.84
CA GLU A 167 27.71 -17.62 -25.63
C GLU A 167 28.01 -16.75 -24.40
N ASP A 168 28.96 -17.22 -23.57
CA ASP A 168 29.37 -16.69 -22.28
C ASP A 168 29.87 -15.22 -22.36
N ASP A 169 28.96 -14.25 -22.33
CA ASP A 169 29.30 -12.83 -22.17
C ASP A 169 29.43 -12.50 -20.67
N GLU A 170 30.62 -12.72 -20.10
CA GLU A 170 31.00 -12.29 -18.74
C GLU A 170 31.23 -10.75 -18.62
N ASP A 171 30.64 -9.92 -19.49
CA ASP A 171 30.94 -8.48 -19.59
C ASP A 171 29.71 -7.56 -19.30
N ASP A 172 28.86 -7.89 -18.32
CA ASP A 172 27.77 -7.01 -17.83
C ASP A 172 28.29 -5.84 -16.96
N GLU A 173 29.34 -5.11 -17.40
CA GLU A 173 30.00 -4.09 -16.57
C GLU A 173 29.44 -2.66 -16.67
N ASP A 174 28.37 -2.36 -17.43
CA ASP A 174 27.96 -0.96 -17.68
C ASP A 174 26.44 -0.63 -17.54
N GLU A 175 25.64 -1.38 -16.77
CA GLU A 175 24.20 -1.08 -16.58
C GLU A 175 23.89 0.10 -15.62
N ASP A 176 24.89 0.89 -15.22
CA ASP A 176 24.78 1.77 -14.05
C ASP A 176 23.93 3.06 -14.20
N ASP A 177 23.32 3.36 -15.36
CA ASP A 177 22.58 4.63 -15.55
C ASP A 177 21.34 4.53 -16.46
N ALA A 178 20.68 3.39 -16.54
CA ALA A 178 19.48 3.25 -17.36
C ALA A 178 18.34 4.16 -16.84
N VAL A 179 18.12 5.29 -17.53
CA VAL A 179 16.99 6.17 -17.27
C VAL A 179 15.69 5.42 -17.56
N GLN A 180 14.93 5.11 -16.51
CA GLN A 180 13.64 4.43 -16.64
C GLN A 180 12.61 5.40 -17.26
N ARG A 181 11.85 4.90 -18.24
CA ARG A 181 10.77 5.63 -18.90
C ARG A 181 9.44 5.02 -18.52
N LEU A 182 8.54 5.82 -17.97
CA LEU A 182 7.20 5.40 -17.54
C LEU A 182 6.15 6.18 -18.32
N THR A 183 5.02 5.53 -18.63
CA THR A 183 3.88 6.16 -19.32
C THR A 183 2.63 6.01 -18.48
N PHE A 184 1.93 7.12 -18.22
CA PHE A 184 0.68 7.18 -17.45
C PHE A 184 -0.36 8.04 -18.16
N GLU A 185 -1.61 7.96 -17.73
CA GLU A 185 -2.71 8.76 -18.28
C GLU A 185 -2.86 10.10 -17.53
N THR A 186 -3.44 11.09 -18.19
CA THR A 186 -3.79 12.37 -17.57
C THR A 186 -4.71 12.17 -16.37
N GLY A 187 -4.40 12.81 -15.25
CA GLY A 187 -5.19 12.73 -14.02
C GLY A 187 -4.92 11.49 -13.14
N ASP A 188 -4.09 10.53 -13.59
CA ASP A 188 -3.70 9.38 -12.79
C ASP A 188 -3.12 9.77 -11.43
N ARG A 189 -3.42 8.96 -10.42
CA ARG A 189 -2.70 8.97 -9.14
C ARG A 189 -1.72 7.80 -9.15
N VAL A 190 -0.43 8.09 -9.29
CA VAL A 190 0.62 7.08 -9.42
C VAL A 190 1.39 6.99 -8.12
N GLU A 191 1.60 5.77 -7.62
CA GLU A 191 2.52 5.47 -6.53
C GLU A 191 3.78 4.82 -7.10
N ILE A 192 4.93 5.37 -6.73
CA ILE A 192 6.24 4.90 -7.17
C ILE A 192 7.00 4.43 -5.94
N PRO A 193 7.26 3.11 -5.80
CA PRO A 193 8.07 2.60 -4.72
C PRO A 193 9.49 3.17 -4.76
N TRP A 194 10.09 3.33 -3.59
CA TRP A 194 11.43 3.89 -3.49
C TRP A 194 12.16 3.45 -2.22
N THR A 195 13.47 3.61 -2.22
CA THR A 195 14.31 3.46 -1.04
C THR A 195 15.25 4.64 -0.91
N ARG A 196 15.52 5.06 0.32
CA ARG A 196 16.45 6.15 0.61
C ARG A 196 17.57 5.59 1.46
N TYR A 197 18.80 5.85 1.06
CA TYR A 197 19.98 5.36 1.77
C TYR A 197 20.75 6.50 2.37
N SER A 198 21.25 6.31 3.59
CA SER A 198 22.23 7.18 4.24
C SER A 198 23.57 7.17 3.50
N ALA A 199 24.48 8.05 3.90
CA ALA A 199 25.86 8.05 3.38
C ALA A 199 26.64 6.77 3.68
N THR A 200 26.19 5.94 4.64
CA THR A 200 26.79 4.63 4.94
C THR A 200 26.12 3.47 4.19
N GLY A 201 25.16 3.75 3.31
CA GLY A 201 24.40 2.74 2.57
C GLY A 201 23.33 2.03 3.39
N GLU A 202 23.02 2.53 4.59
CA GLU A 202 21.92 1.99 5.42
C GLU A 202 20.59 2.59 4.95
N PRO A 203 19.53 1.78 4.79
CA PRO A 203 18.21 2.27 4.42
C PRO A 203 17.62 3.16 5.51
N LEU A 204 16.86 4.17 5.08
CA LEU A 204 16.21 5.16 5.92
C LEU A 204 14.71 4.96 5.94
N ILE A 205 14.13 5.12 7.12
CA ILE A 205 12.68 5.07 7.34
C ILE A 205 12.11 6.47 7.61
N GLY A 206 10.81 6.62 7.43
CA GLY A 206 10.01 7.78 7.80
C GLY A 206 9.36 8.53 6.63
N TYR A 207 8.05 8.74 6.73
CA TYR A 207 7.24 9.40 5.71
C TYR A 207 7.33 10.93 5.77
N GLY A 208 6.81 11.62 4.74
CA GLY A 208 6.69 13.08 4.72
C GLY A 208 7.96 13.86 4.33
N ALA A 209 9.09 13.17 4.13
CA ALA A 209 10.33 13.75 3.61
C ALA A 209 10.59 13.26 2.18
N TYR A 210 10.48 14.17 1.21
CA TYR A 210 10.61 13.88 -0.21
C TYR A 210 11.81 14.57 -0.86
N PRO A 211 13.03 14.01 -0.75
CA PRO A 211 14.25 14.57 -1.35
C PRO A 211 14.32 14.34 -2.88
N ILE A 212 13.21 14.58 -3.58
CA ILE A 212 13.09 14.50 -5.04
C ILE A 212 12.64 15.86 -5.60
N ALA A 213 12.90 16.10 -6.88
CA ALA A 213 12.46 17.25 -7.61
C ALA A 213 11.77 16.83 -8.91
N ILE A 214 10.79 17.61 -9.34
CA ILE A 214 10.05 17.44 -10.59
C ILE A 214 10.52 18.52 -11.56
N ASP A 215 10.97 18.13 -12.76
CA ASP A 215 11.45 19.04 -13.82
C ASP A 215 10.62 18.89 -15.10
N PRO A 216 9.92 19.95 -15.59
CA PRO A 216 9.86 21.28 -15.00
C PRO A 216 9.08 21.33 -13.67
N PRO A 217 9.35 22.31 -12.79
CA PRO A 217 8.60 22.45 -11.56
C PRO A 217 7.10 22.57 -11.82
N ASN A 218 6.29 21.83 -11.05
CA ASN A 218 4.84 21.71 -11.17
C ASN A 218 4.32 20.91 -12.39
N ALA A 219 5.18 20.16 -13.10
CA ALA A 219 4.71 19.23 -14.15
C ALA A 219 3.79 18.13 -13.60
N ALA A 220 3.99 17.74 -12.35
CA ALA A 220 3.10 16.90 -11.56
C ALA A 220 3.02 17.42 -10.11
N LYS A 221 2.02 16.95 -9.37
CA LYS A 221 1.85 17.32 -7.95
C LYS A 221 2.19 16.14 -7.05
N LEU A 222 3.14 16.35 -6.15
CA LEU A 222 3.47 15.39 -5.09
C LEU A 222 2.38 15.37 -4.02
N HIS A 223 1.96 14.17 -3.61
CA HIS A 223 1.05 13.99 -2.47
C HIS A 223 1.85 13.97 -1.16
N ASP A 224 1.92 15.10 -0.48
CA ASP A 224 2.76 15.32 0.72
C ASP A 224 2.16 14.86 2.06
N ARG A 225 0.94 14.31 2.05
CA ARG A 225 0.19 13.92 3.26
C ARG A 225 0.02 12.42 3.49
N LEU A 226 0.73 11.57 2.75
CA LEU A 226 0.65 10.13 2.98
C LEU A 226 1.57 9.73 4.14
N THR A 227 1.15 8.71 4.88
CA THR A 227 1.92 8.04 5.92
C THR A 227 2.76 6.90 5.36
N ASP A 228 2.71 6.69 4.04
CA ASP A 228 3.43 5.63 3.36
C ASP A 228 4.89 6.04 3.21
N ASP A 229 5.76 5.18 3.74
CA ASP A 229 7.20 5.41 3.78
C ASP A 229 7.90 4.87 2.53
N ASP A 230 7.37 3.77 2.00
CA ASP A 230 8.00 2.93 0.98
C ASP A 230 7.67 3.37 -0.46
N ALA A 231 6.88 4.43 -0.61
CA ALA A 231 6.58 5.01 -1.90
C ALA A 231 6.29 6.51 -1.80
N PHE A 232 6.41 7.21 -2.93
CA PHE A 232 5.85 8.55 -3.09
C PHE A 232 4.74 8.53 -4.14
N THR A 233 3.72 9.37 -3.92
CA THR A 233 2.59 9.47 -4.84
C THR A 233 2.64 10.77 -5.62
N LEU A 234 2.46 10.66 -6.93
CA LEU A 234 2.29 11.78 -7.86
C LEU A 234 0.85 11.81 -8.39
N PHE A 235 0.29 13.00 -8.49
CA PHE A 235 -0.88 13.27 -9.31
C PHE A 235 -0.41 13.76 -10.68
N MET A 236 -0.75 12.99 -11.71
CA MET A 236 -0.45 13.34 -13.09
C MET A 236 -1.24 14.59 -13.51
N PRO A 237 -0.66 15.43 -14.38
CA PRO A 237 -1.31 16.61 -14.92
C PRO A 237 -2.53 16.25 -15.78
N GLU A 238 -3.43 17.22 -15.94
CA GLU A 238 -4.62 17.13 -16.82
C GLU A 238 -4.26 17.29 -18.30
N GLU A 239 -3.05 17.76 -18.61
CA GLU A 239 -2.56 17.96 -19.98
C GLU A 239 -1.38 17.01 -20.25
N PRO A 240 -1.34 16.35 -21.43
CA PRO A 240 -0.23 15.52 -21.83
C PRO A 240 1.09 16.27 -21.81
N GLN A 241 2.11 15.67 -21.21
CA GLN A 241 3.45 16.23 -21.16
C GLN A 241 4.47 15.17 -20.78
N THR A 242 5.74 15.48 -21.00
CA THR A 242 6.86 14.69 -20.48
C THR A 242 7.59 15.51 -19.42
N PHE A 243 7.90 14.88 -18.29
CA PHE A 243 8.67 15.49 -17.23
C PHE A 243 9.58 14.45 -16.57
N GLU A 244 10.42 14.92 -15.66
CA GLU A 244 11.37 14.07 -14.97
C GLU A 244 11.20 14.14 -13.46
N VAL A 245 11.42 12.99 -12.81
CA VAL A 245 11.61 12.91 -11.37
C VAL A 245 13.07 12.58 -11.14
N VAL A 246 13.76 13.51 -10.47
CA VAL A 246 15.18 13.42 -10.15
C VAL A 246 15.40 13.59 -8.65
N PRO A 247 16.52 13.12 -8.09
CA PRO A 247 16.91 13.46 -6.74
C PRO A 247 17.04 14.98 -6.61
N ALA A 248 16.60 15.54 -5.47
CA ALA A 248 16.75 16.97 -5.22
C ALA A 248 18.24 17.38 -5.16
N ALA A 249 18.53 18.68 -5.24
CA ALA A 249 19.90 19.17 -5.20
C ALA A 249 20.64 18.71 -3.93
N GLY A 250 21.76 18.01 -4.12
CA GLY A 250 22.59 17.47 -3.02
C GLY A 250 22.38 15.98 -2.72
N TYR A 251 21.42 15.34 -3.39
CA TYR A 251 21.17 13.91 -3.36
C TYR A 251 21.66 13.27 -4.67
N GLU A 252 22.02 11.99 -4.60
CA GLU A 252 22.37 11.13 -5.74
C GLU A 252 21.26 10.09 -5.92
N GLY A 253 21.18 9.44 -7.08
CA GLY A 253 20.20 8.38 -7.29
C GLY A 253 19.58 8.34 -8.68
N ASP A 254 18.55 7.51 -8.76
CA ASP A 254 17.88 7.16 -10.01
C ASP A 254 17.17 8.37 -10.63
N ARG A 255 16.89 8.30 -11.93
CA ARG A 255 16.12 9.30 -12.67
C ARG A 255 15.00 8.61 -13.42
N LEU A 256 13.79 9.14 -13.26
CA LEU A 256 12.61 8.68 -14.01
C LEU A 256 12.22 9.74 -15.04
N VAL A 257 11.94 9.30 -16.26
CA VAL A 257 11.28 10.10 -17.28
C VAL A 257 9.83 9.63 -17.36
N ILE A 258 8.90 10.53 -17.06
CA ILE A 258 7.47 10.23 -17.05
C ILE A 258 6.81 10.91 -18.24
N GLU A 259 6.15 10.13 -19.08
CA GLU A 259 5.30 10.57 -20.18
C GLU A 259 3.82 10.44 -19.78
N VAL A 260 3.08 11.52 -19.90
CA VAL A 260 1.65 11.57 -19.61
C VAL A 260 0.89 11.70 -20.92
N VAL A 261 -0.04 10.79 -21.18
CA VAL A 261 -0.83 10.71 -22.42
C VAL A 261 -2.32 10.90 -22.14
N GLU A 262 -3.10 11.26 -23.16
CA GLU A 262 -4.56 11.33 -23.04
C GLU A 262 -5.16 9.91 -22.96
N GLU A 263 -6.20 9.74 -22.14
CA GLU A 263 -6.97 8.50 -21.95
C GLU A 263 -7.45 7.89 -23.29
N ASP A 264 -7.86 8.75 -24.24
CA ASP A 264 -8.46 8.34 -25.51
C ASP A 264 -7.50 7.64 -26.49
N ILE A 265 -6.18 7.79 -26.33
CA ILE A 265 -5.21 7.21 -27.28
C ILE A 265 -5.11 5.69 -27.10
N VAL A 266 -5.32 5.18 -25.88
CA VAL A 266 -5.17 3.76 -25.57
C VAL A 266 -6.35 2.96 -26.10
N GLU A 267 -7.58 3.47 -25.98
CA GLU A 267 -8.77 2.81 -26.52
C GLU A 267 -8.75 2.79 -28.06
N GLU A 268 -8.34 3.88 -28.72
CA GLU A 268 -8.20 3.91 -30.18
C GLU A 268 -7.10 2.94 -30.66
N THR A 269 -6.00 2.78 -29.92
CA THR A 269 -4.91 1.86 -30.28
C THR A 269 -5.33 0.40 -30.11
N ALA A 270 -6.03 0.06 -29.02
CA ALA A 270 -6.58 -1.28 -28.79
C ALA A 270 -7.61 -1.64 -29.88
N GLU A 271 -8.52 -0.73 -30.20
CA GLU A 271 -9.44 -0.90 -31.32
C GLU A 271 -8.72 -1.03 -32.67
N HIS A 272 -7.64 -0.30 -32.88
CA HIS A 272 -6.86 -0.37 -34.12
C HIS A 272 -6.18 -1.74 -34.26
N ILE A 273 -5.60 -2.27 -33.18
CA ILE A 273 -5.00 -3.61 -33.14
C ILE A 273 -6.06 -4.68 -33.40
N ASP A 274 -7.24 -4.59 -32.77
CA ASP A 274 -8.34 -5.53 -33.03
C ASP A 274 -8.83 -5.46 -34.50
N ARG A 275 -8.93 -4.25 -35.05
CA ARG A 275 -9.25 -4.02 -36.47
C ARG A 275 -8.17 -4.61 -37.40
N LEU A 276 -6.89 -4.51 -37.05
CA LEU A 276 -5.78 -5.09 -37.82
C LEU A 276 -5.77 -6.62 -37.72
N GLY A 277 -5.95 -7.17 -36.52
CA GLY A 277 -6.07 -8.61 -36.28
C GLY A 277 -7.22 -9.21 -37.08
N THR A 278 -8.38 -8.55 -37.08
CA THR A 278 -9.55 -8.95 -37.87
C THR A 278 -9.26 -8.91 -39.38
N LYS A 279 -8.62 -7.85 -39.89
CA LYS A 279 -8.23 -7.75 -41.31
C LYS A 279 -7.21 -8.81 -41.71
N LEU A 280 -6.24 -9.11 -40.84
CA LEU A 280 -5.23 -10.13 -41.09
C LEU A 280 -5.84 -11.53 -41.12
N ALA A 281 -6.72 -11.86 -40.16
CA ALA A 281 -7.46 -13.11 -40.15
C ALA A 281 -8.29 -13.31 -41.42
N GLN A 282 -8.97 -12.25 -41.89
CA GLN A 282 -9.73 -12.27 -43.13
C GLN A 282 -8.86 -12.52 -44.37
N ARG A 283 -7.67 -11.90 -44.45
CA ARG A 283 -6.72 -12.10 -45.57
C ARG A 283 -6.13 -13.51 -45.60
N LEU A 284 -5.91 -14.11 -44.44
CA LEU A 284 -5.39 -15.47 -44.31
C LEU A 284 -6.46 -16.56 -44.50
N GLY A 285 -7.71 -16.18 -44.80
CA GLY A 285 -8.81 -17.14 -44.95
C GLY A 285 -9.15 -17.86 -43.63
N MET A 286 -8.65 -17.35 -42.51
CA MET A 286 -9.04 -17.84 -41.19
C MET A 286 -10.48 -17.40 -40.96
N ARG A 287 -11.39 -18.37 -40.83
CA ARG A 287 -12.73 -18.06 -40.34
C ARG A 287 -12.54 -17.39 -38.98
N ALA A 288 -13.10 -16.19 -38.82
CA ALA A 288 -13.19 -15.54 -37.53
C ALA A 288 -13.60 -16.60 -36.50
N PRO A 289 -12.89 -16.70 -35.36
CA PRO A 289 -13.29 -17.63 -34.32
C PRO A 289 -14.78 -17.43 -34.12
N ARG A 290 -15.58 -18.47 -34.37
CA ARG A 290 -17.01 -18.42 -34.09
C ARG A 290 -17.08 -17.92 -32.67
N GLU A 291 -17.65 -16.74 -32.46
CA GLU A 291 -17.98 -16.25 -31.13
C GLU A 291 -18.51 -17.46 -30.39
N LEU A 292 -17.75 -17.92 -29.40
CA LEU A 292 -18.21 -18.91 -28.46
C LEU A 292 -19.29 -18.15 -27.71
N ARG A 293 -20.48 -18.15 -28.32
CA ARG A 293 -21.72 -17.73 -27.71
C ARG A 293 -21.86 -18.67 -26.54
N LEU A 294 -21.35 -18.23 -25.39
CA LEU A 294 -21.67 -18.82 -24.11
C LEU A 294 -23.15 -18.54 -23.93
N ASP A 295 -23.98 -19.35 -24.60
CA ASP A 295 -25.37 -19.52 -24.26
C ASP A 295 -25.36 -20.09 -22.84
N ASN A 296 -25.39 -19.18 -21.87
CA ASN A 296 -25.58 -19.48 -20.47
C ASN A 296 -27.06 -19.88 -20.28
N GLN A 297 -27.46 -20.97 -20.93
CA GLN A 297 -28.73 -21.65 -20.68
C GLN A 297 -28.45 -22.82 -19.74
N SER A 298 -28.73 -22.58 -18.47
CA SER A 298 -28.80 -23.61 -17.43
C SER A 298 -29.75 -24.75 -17.84
N PRO A 299 -29.31 -26.01 -17.82
CA PRO A 299 -30.14 -27.14 -18.20
C PRO A 299 -30.91 -27.67 -16.99
N HIS A 300 -32.13 -27.18 -16.78
CA HIS A 300 -33.19 -27.98 -16.17
C HIS A 300 -34.53 -27.67 -16.83
N GLU A 301 -35.31 -28.72 -17.04
CA GLU A 301 -36.75 -28.77 -17.40
C GLU A 301 -37.14 -28.98 -18.89
N ARG A 302 -37.24 -30.27 -19.25
CA ARG A 302 -38.38 -30.86 -19.99
C ARG A 302 -38.70 -32.18 -19.26
N SER A 303 -39.92 -32.59 -18.92
CA SER A 303 -41.24 -32.41 -19.52
C SER A 303 -42.35 -32.68 -18.48
N THR A 304 -43.51 -32.02 -18.59
CA THR A 304 -44.82 -32.66 -18.89
C THR A 304 -45.99 -31.65 -18.95
N SER A 305 -46.61 -31.53 -20.13
CA SER A 305 -48.05 -31.61 -20.44
C SER A 305 -49.14 -30.95 -19.54
N THR A 306 -49.79 -29.94 -20.13
CA THR A 306 -51.26 -29.61 -20.16
C THR A 306 -51.99 -29.04 -18.93
N LEU A 307 -52.27 -27.71 -18.94
CA LEU A 307 -53.56 -26.99 -18.79
C LEU A 307 -53.34 -25.56 -18.21
N ALA A 308 -54.07 -24.58 -18.78
CA ALA A 308 -54.03 -23.14 -18.46
C ALA A 308 -54.90 -22.76 -17.24
N PRO A 309 -55.07 -21.46 -16.89
CA PRO A 309 -54.08 -20.48 -16.44
C PRO A 309 -54.46 -19.90 -15.05
N LEU A 310 -53.50 -19.47 -14.23
CA LEU A 310 -53.78 -18.54 -13.13
C LEU A 310 -52.54 -17.71 -12.79
N ILE A 311 -52.82 -16.41 -12.66
CA ILE A 311 -51.91 -15.30 -12.39
C ILE A 311 -51.58 -15.30 -10.89
N GLU A 312 -50.29 -15.22 -10.52
CA GLU A 312 -49.77 -14.45 -9.38
C GLU A 312 -48.22 -14.43 -9.41
N PRO A 313 -47.56 -13.31 -9.05
CA PRO A 313 -46.11 -13.14 -9.15
C PRO A 313 -45.40 -13.54 -7.85
N ALA A 314 -44.35 -14.36 -7.94
CA ALA A 314 -43.40 -14.58 -6.85
C ALA A 314 -42.10 -13.85 -7.17
N ALA A 315 -41.97 -12.63 -6.65
CA ALA A 315 -40.71 -11.91 -6.50
C ALA A 315 -40.70 -11.34 -5.09
N ASP A 316 -40.05 -12.01 -4.13
CA ASP A 316 -39.69 -11.43 -2.81
C ASP A 316 -38.85 -12.37 -1.90
N ALA A 317 -37.93 -13.15 -2.45
CA ALA A 317 -37.03 -13.99 -1.63
C ALA A 317 -35.67 -13.34 -1.34
N HIS A 318 -35.17 -12.43 -2.21
CA HIS A 318 -33.82 -11.88 -2.07
C HIS A 318 -33.75 -10.56 -1.28
N LEU A 319 -34.84 -9.78 -1.21
CA LEU A 319 -34.84 -8.51 -0.47
C LEU A 319 -34.88 -8.72 1.07
N ASN A 320 -35.54 -9.78 1.54
CA ASN A 320 -35.68 -10.05 2.97
C ASN A 320 -34.37 -10.49 3.64
N GLY A 321 -33.47 -11.17 2.91
CA GLY A 321 -32.17 -11.56 3.44
C GLY A 321 -31.27 -10.36 3.73
N LEU A 322 -31.27 -9.37 2.83
CA LEU A 322 -30.42 -8.18 2.94
C LEU A 322 -30.90 -7.24 4.05
N LEU A 323 -32.22 -7.12 4.24
CA LEU A 323 -32.83 -6.37 5.35
C LEU A 323 -32.52 -7.00 6.73
N HIS A 324 -32.43 -8.32 6.83
CA HIS A 324 -32.03 -8.99 8.08
C HIS A 324 -30.56 -8.79 8.44
N LEU A 325 -29.66 -8.77 7.45
CA LEU A 325 -28.24 -8.49 7.68
C LEU A 325 -28.01 -7.04 8.11
N LEU A 326 -28.71 -6.08 7.49
CA LEU A 326 -28.67 -4.67 7.86
C LEU A 326 -29.22 -4.42 9.28
N ALA A 327 -30.31 -5.09 9.65
CA ALA A 327 -30.87 -5.01 10.99
C ALA A 327 -29.92 -5.60 12.05
N LEU A 328 -29.25 -6.71 11.73
CA LEU A 328 -28.26 -7.32 12.64
C LEU A 328 -27.05 -6.39 12.86
N TRP A 329 -26.56 -5.76 11.78
CA TRP A 329 -25.44 -4.83 11.83
C TRP A 329 -25.75 -3.55 12.62
N LEU A 330 -26.98 -3.02 12.47
CA LEU A 330 -27.43 -1.88 13.28
C LEU A 330 -27.55 -2.21 14.76
N ILE A 331 -28.03 -3.40 15.11
CA ILE A 331 -28.17 -3.84 16.50
C ILE A 331 -26.80 -4.02 17.17
N THR A 332 -25.82 -4.63 16.47
CA THR A 332 -24.46 -4.78 17.02
C THR A 332 -23.76 -3.43 17.18
N GLY A 333 -23.91 -2.51 16.24
CA GLY A 333 -23.40 -1.14 16.36
C GLY A 333 -23.99 -0.38 17.56
N LEU A 334 -25.32 -0.48 17.77
CA LEU A 334 -26.00 0.16 18.90
C LEU A 334 -25.57 -0.41 20.26
N LEU A 335 -25.34 -1.72 20.35
CA LEU A 335 -24.85 -2.35 21.57
C LEU A 335 -23.41 -1.96 21.88
N GLY A 336 -22.55 -1.82 20.86
CA GLY A 336 -21.19 -1.30 21.01
C GLY A 336 -21.17 0.15 21.52
N ALA A 337 -21.98 1.03 20.90
CA ALA A 337 -22.11 2.42 21.34
C ALA A 337 -22.64 2.53 22.79
N LEU A 338 -23.58 1.67 23.18
CA LEU A 338 -24.11 1.65 24.56
C LEU A 338 -23.06 1.18 25.58
N ALA A 339 -22.17 0.26 25.20
CA ALA A 339 -21.07 -0.20 26.05
C ALA A 339 -20.03 0.90 26.25
N VAL A 340 -19.67 1.63 25.19
CA VAL A 340 -18.75 2.79 25.25
C VAL A 340 -19.37 3.91 26.11
N TRP A 341 -20.64 4.24 25.88
CA TRP A 341 -21.32 5.26 26.69
C TRP A 341 -21.38 4.90 28.18
N ARG A 342 -21.58 3.63 28.52
CA ARG A 342 -21.52 3.16 29.91
C ARG A 342 -20.13 3.27 30.54
N LYS A 343 -19.05 3.08 29.76
CA LYS A 343 -17.67 3.34 30.24
C LYS A 343 -17.48 4.83 30.54
N PHE A 344 -17.88 5.72 29.64
CA PHE A 344 -17.81 7.17 29.86
C PHE A 344 -18.65 7.66 31.06
N ALA A 345 -19.88 7.15 31.21
CA ALA A 345 -20.75 7.53 32.33
C ALA A 345 -20.21 7.10 33.71
N ARG A 346 -19.38 6.05 33.77
CA ARG A 346 -18.69 5.65 35.02
C ARG A 346 -17.49 6.53 35.32
N ALA A 347 -16.76 6.98 34.30
CA ALA A 347 -15.63 7.90 34.47
C ALA A 347 -16.09 9.27 35.02
N ASP A 348 -17.24 9.78 34.56
CA ASP A 348 -17.77 11.08 34.99
C ASP A 348 -18.32 11.08 36.44
N ALA A 349 -18.74 9.91 36.94
CA ALA A 349 -19.21 9.76 38.32
C ALA A 349 -18.07 9.82 39.37
N GLY A 350 -16.82 9.55 38.97
CA GLY A 350 -15.64 9.66 39.84
C GLY A 350 -15.14 11.09 40.03
N PHE A 351 -15.60 12.05 39.23
CA PHE A 351 -15.10 13.43 39.23
C PHE A 351 -15.88 14.40 40.13
N ARG A 352 -16.90 13.92 40.86
CA ARG A 352 -17.74 14.73 41.78
C ARG A 352 -17.64 14.31 43.25
N GLN A 353 -16.52 13.74 43.68
CA GLN A 353 -16.20 13.56 45.11
C GLN A 353 -14.96 14.36 45.51
#